data_AF-A0AAN7Q6V6-F1
#
_entry.id   AF-A0AAN7Q6V6-F1
#
_cell.length_a   1.000
_cell.length_b   1.000
_cell.length_c   1.000
_cell.angle_alpha   90.00
_cell.angle_beta   90.00
_cell.angle_gamma   90.00
#
_symmetry.space_group_name_H-M   'P 1'
#
loop_
_entity.id
_entity.type
_entity.pdbx_description
1 polymer ?
#
loop_
_entity_poly.entity_id
_entity_poly.type
_entity_poly.pdbx_seq_one_letter_code
_entity_poly.pdbx_strand_id
1 'polypeptide(L)'
;MFTKIIVCFALLASVLGEHAFPYTSIATNCMKELDIKEETIRKLVPEKETIPMEDETVLKFFECTFRDFLDDKKELVANDDFRKYVIDAFKIRMKSFTMELVKLVADDCIDHCKNIKGDTKGIVGVKIMNCLKDRFHVYIEV
;
A
#
# COMPACT_ATOMS: atom_id res chain seq x y z
N MET A 1 -50.42 -7.83 -19.83
CA MET A 1 -49.05 -7.44 -20.25
C MET A 1 -48.37 -6.71 -19.10
N PHE A 2 -47.84 -7.46 -18.13
CA PHE A 2 -47.23 -6.89 -16.92
C PHE A 2 -46.11 -7.80 -16.42
N THR A 3 -44.90 -7.61 -16.94
CA THR A 3 -43.64 -7.93 -16.25
C THR A 3 -42.54 -7.29 -17.09
N LYS A 4 -42.18 -6.02 -16.82
CA LYS A 4 -41.03 -5.70 -15.96
C LYS A 4 -39.91 -6.69 -16.31
N ILE A 5 -39.07 -6.40 -17.29
CA ILE A 5 -37.74 -5.80 -17.05
C ILE A 5 -37.35 -6.04 -15.58
N ILE A 6 -37.22 -7.32 -15.23
CA ILE A 6 -36.32 -7.80 -14.20
C ILE A 6 -34.98 -7.49 -14.85
N VAL A 7 -34.46 -6.29 -14.63
CA VAL A 7 -33.51 -6.12 -13.55
C VAL A 7 -32.42 -7.19 -13.75
N CYS A 8 -31.81 -7.18 -14.93
CA CYS A 8 -30.40 -7.50 -15.14
C CYS A 8 -29.46 -6.67 -14.23
N PHE A 9 -29.93 -6.05 -13.14
CA PHE A 9 -29.08 -5.58 -12.05
C PHE A 9 -28.38 -6.75 -11.35
N ALA A 10 -28.85 -7.99 -11.51
CA ALA A 10 -28.07 -9.16 -11.07
C ALA A 10 -26.80 -9.39 -11.92
N LEU A 11 -26.73 -8.88 -13.17
CA LEU A 11 -25.54 -8.96 -14.03
C LEU A 11 -24.50 -7.87 -13.73
N LEU A 12 -24.86 -6.86 -12.94
CA LEU A 12 -23.96 -5.80 -12.46
C LEU A 12 -23.66 -5.90 -10.96
N ALA A 13 -24.09 -6.99 -10.32
CA ALA A 13 -23.48 -7.41 -9.08
C ALA A 13 -22.03 -7.84 -9.39
N SER A 14 -21.08 -6.93 -9.14
CA SER A 14 -19.74 -7.27 -8.65
C SER A 14 -18.83 -8.15 -9.53
N VAL A 15 -18.91 -8.01 -10.86
CA VAL A 15 -18.03 -8.67 -11.85
C VAL A 15 -16.52 -8.50 -11.59
N LEU A 16 -16.10 -7.61 -10.70
CA LEU A 16 -14.72 -7.55 -10.20
C LEU A 16 -14.75 -7.22 -8.71
N GLY A 17 -15.18 -8.16 -7.88
CA GLY A 17 -14.73 -8.19 -6.49
C GLY A 17 -13.23 -8.48 -6.45
N GLU A 18 -12.41 -7.53 -6.91
CA GLU A 18 -11.03 -7.45 -6.44
C GLU A 18 -11.18 -7.24 -4.94
N HIS A 19 -11.03 -8.32 -4.17
CA HIS A 19 -11.00 -8.26 -2.73
C HIS A 19 -9.83 -7.35 -2.36
N ALA A 20 -10.14 -6.07 -2.18
CA ALA A 20 -9.16 -5.07 -1.87
C ALA A 20 -8.50 -5.49 -0.56
N PHE A 21 -7.19 -5.72 -0.61
CA PHE A 21 -6.48 -6.25 0.55
C PHE A 21 -6.66 -5.29 1.74
N PRO A 22 -6.85 -5.81 2.97
CA PRO A 22 -7.02 -4.96 4.14
C PRO A 22 -5.75 -4.13 4.35
N TYR A 23 -5.92 -2.86 4.71
CA TYR A 23 -4.82 -2.02 5.15
C TYR A 23 -4.25 -2.53 6.47
N THR A 24 -2.96 -2.25 6.71
CA THR A 24 -2.33 -2.51 8.00
C THR A 24 -2.95 -1.62 9.08
N SER A 25 -2.79 -2.02 10.36
CA SER A 25 -3.32 -1.24 11.49
C SER A 25 -2.80 0.20 11.52
N ILE A 26 -1.53 0.43 11.13
CA ILE A 26 -0.92 1.76 11.02
C ILE A 26 -1.68 2.61 9.99
N ALA A 27 -1.87 2.08 8.78
CA ALA A 27 -2.62 2.78 7.72
C ALA A 27 -4.08 3.05 8.14
N THR A 28 -4.74 2.08 8.78
CA THR A 28 -6.10 2.27 9.32
C THR A 28 -6.17 3.36 10.39
N ASN A 29 -5.18 3.44 11.28
CA ASN A 29 -5.13 4.48 12.31
C ASN A 29 -4.88 5.86 11.70
N CYS A 30 -3.99 5.97 10.71
CA CYS A 30 -3.73 7.22 10.01
C CYS A 30 -4.94 7.74 9.23
N MET A 31 -5.73 6.86 8.61
CA MET A 31 -7.00 7.25 7.99
C MET A 31 -7.97 7.85 9.01
N LYS A 32 -8.05 7.28 10.22
CA LYS A 32 -8.89 7.82 11.30
C LYS A 32 -8.37 9.16 11.84
N GLU A 33 -7.06 9.28 12.05
CA GLU A 33 -6.43 10.51 12.55
C GLU A 33 -6.64 11.69 11.59
N LEU A 34 -6.61 11.42 10.28
CA LEU A 34 -6.74 12.43 9.24
C LEU A 34 -8.19 12.63 8.75
N ASP A 35 -9.17 11.91 9.31
CA ASP A 35 -10.56 11.88 8.85
C ASP A 35 -10.70 11.56 7.34
N ILE A 36 -9.86 10.63 6.85
CA ILE A 36 -9.87 10.19 5.44
C ILE A 36 -10.63 8.87 5.34
N LYS A 37 -11.60 8.81 4.43
CA LYS A 37 -12.31 7.57 4.13
C LYS A 37 -11.40 6.58 3.39
N GLU A 38 -11.53 5.30 3.74
CA GLU A 38 -10.78 4.21 3.09
C GLU A 38 -10.96 4.19 1.56
N GLU A 39 -12.19 4.45 1.08
CA GLU A 39 -12.48 4.51 -0.36
C GLU A 39 -11.64 5.58 -1.09
N THR A 40 -11.31 6.68 -0.43
CA THR A 40 -10.48 7.76 -0.97
C THR A 40 -9.05 7.29 -1.12
N ILE A 41 -8.48 6.69 -0.07
CA ILE A 41 -7.11 6.16 -0.13
C ILE A 41 -7.01 5.04 -1.16
N ARG A 42 -8.00 4.16 -1.29
CA ARG A 42 -7.97 3.09 -2.31
C ARG A 42 -7.95 3.64 -3.74
N LYS A 43 -8.65 4.74 -4.01
CA LYS A 43 -8.64 5.40 -5.33
C LYS A 43 -7.30 6.09 -5.60
N LEU A 44 -6.71 6.71 -4.59
CA LEU A 44 -5.48 7.49 -4.73
C LEU A 44 -4.20 6.66 -4.59
N VAL A 45 -4.29 5.47 -4.00
CA VAL A 45 -3.20 4.52 -3.82
C VAL A 45 -3.56 3.24 -4.57
N PRO A 46 -3.59 3.30 -5.92
CA PRO A 46 -3.93 2.15 -6.75
C PRO A 46 -2.92 1.03 -6.56
N GLU A 47 -3.36 -0.21 -6.73
CA GLU A 47 -2.53 -1.39 -6.48
C GLU A 47 -1.39 -1.55 -7.49
N LYS A 48 -1.70 -1.35 -8.78
CA LYS A 48 -0.80 -1.62 -9.92
C LYS A 48 -0.16 -0.37 -10.52
N GLU A 49 -0.65 0.81 -10.16
CA GLU A 49 -0.18 2.07 -10.72
C GLU A 49 0.71 2.82 -9.71
N THR A 50 1.56 3.71 -10.22
CA THR A 50 2.37 4.59 -9.40
C THR A 50 1.50 5.54 -8.60
N ILE A 51 1.78 5.66 -7.29
CA ILE A 51 1.07 6.57 -6.39
C ILE A 51 1.46 8.00 -6.77
N PRO A 52 0.49 8.91 -6.99
CA PRO A 52 0.76 10.29 -7.38
C PRO A 52 1.44 11.07 -6.24
N MET A 53 2.48 11.84 -6.57
CA MET A 53 3.23 12.65 -5.59
C MET A 53 2.70 14.08 -5.42
N GLU A 54 1.70 14.48 -6.20
CA GLU A 54 1.14 15.84 -6.17
C GLU A 54 -0.14 15.94 -5.32
N ASP A 55 -0.73 14.79 -4.94
CA ASP A 55 -1.96 14.77 -4.16
C ASP A 55 -1.67 15.00 -2.67
N GLU A 56 -2.16 16.11 -2.12
CA GLU A 56 -1.93 16.49 -0.73
C GLU A 56 -2.50 15.48 0.28
N THR A 57 -3.61 14.82 -0.05
CA THR A 57 -4.24 13.80 0.79
C THR A 57 -3.32 12.57 0.88
N VAL A 58 -2.76 12.16 -0.25
CA VAL A 58 -1.77 11.08 -0.32
C VAL A 58 -0.53 11.44 0.49
N LEU A 59 0.03 12.63 0.30
CA LEU A 59 1.24 13.05 1.01
C LEU A 59 1.02 13.05 2.53
N LYS A 60 -0.09 13.60 3.02
CA LYS A 60 -0.44 13.57 4.46
C LYS A 60 -0.65 12.15 4.99
N PHE A 61 -1.32 11.31 4.22
CA PHE A 61 -1.53 9.91 4.58
C PHE A 61 -0.20 9.14 4.73
N PHE A 62 0.71 9.30 3.77
CA PHE A 62 2.03 8.67 3.83
C PHE A 62 2.93 9.30 4.90
N GLU A 63 2.84 10.60 5.13
CA GLU A 63 3.55 11.25 6.23
C GLU A 63 3.12 10.69 7.59
N CYS A 64 1.83 10.45 7.80
CA CYS A 64 1.34 9.77 8.99
C CYS A 64 1.84 8.31 9.05
N THR A 65 1.69 7.56 7.96
CA THR A 65 2.02 6.12 7.94
C THR A 65 3.51 5.85 8.18
N PHE A 66 4.38 6.76 7.71
CA PHE A 66 5.83 6.67 7.84
C PHE A 66 6.40 7.50 9.00
N ARG A 67 5.55 8.09 9.85
CA ARG A 67 5.96 9.01 10.94
C ARG A 67 7.04 8.40 11.83
N ASP A 68 6.89 7.13 12.19
CA ASP A 68 7.79 6.39 13.08
C ASP A 68 8.89 5.61 12.32
N PHE A 69 8.81 5.58 10.99
CA PHE A 69 9.77 4.89 10.12
C PHE A 69 10.75 5.84 9.44
N LEU A 70 10.54 7.15 9.54
CA LEU A 70 11.43 8.17 9.01
C LEU A 70 11.99 9.01 10.14
N ASP A 71 13.32 9.14 10.19
CA ASP A 71 13.99 10.02 11.14
C ASP A 71 13.80 11.51 10.78
N ASP A 72 14.38 12.41 11.58
CA ASP A 72 14.28 13.86 11.34
C ASP A 72 15.03 14.32 10.08
N LYS A 73 15.94 13.49 9.56
CA LYS A 73 16.61 13.70 8.26
C LYS A 73 15.81 13.11 7.10
N LYS A 74 14.62 12.56 7.37
CA LYS A 74 13.74 11.90 6.40
C LYS A 74 14.38 10.65 5.80
N GLU A 75 15.22 9.96 6.58
CA GLU A 75 15.85 8.70 6.21
C GLU A 75 15.06 7.52 6.78
N LEU A 76 14.97 6.44 6.01
CA LEU A 76 14.26 5.23 6.45
C LEU A 76 15.02 4.53 7.58
N VAL A 77 14.35 4.43 8.72
CA VAL A 77 14.77 3.61 9.86
C VAL A 77 14.26 2.19 9.61
N ALA A 78 15.04 1.40 8.87
CA ALA A 78 14.72 0.01 8.50
C ALA A 78 14.88 -1.00 9.66
N ASN A 79 14.22 -0.71 10.78
CA ASN A 79 14.19 -1.53 11.99
C ASN A 79 13.24 -2.75 11.84
N ASP A 80 13.16 -3.56 12.90
CA ASP A 80 12.32 -4.76 12.91
C ASP A 80 10.82 -4.45 12.73
N ASP A 81 10.35 -3.31 13.22
CA ASP A 81 8.94 -2.90 13.07
C ASP A 81 8.61 -2.56 11.61
N PHE A 82 9.47 -1.82 10.92
CA PHE A 82 9.32 -1.54 9.50
C PHE A 82 9.43 -2.81 8.66
N ARG A 83 10.40 -3.68 8.98
CA ARG A 83 10.52 -5.00 8.32
C ARG A 83 9.26 -5.82 8.49
N LYS A 84 8.73 -5.89 9.71
CA LYS A 84 7.47 -6.59 9.99
C LYS A 84 6.31 -6.01 9.22
N TYR A 85 6.20 -4.68 9.14
CA TYR A 85 5.18 -4.01 8.33
C TYR A 85 5.21 -4.45 6.86
N VAL A 86 6.40 -4.49 6.24
CA VAL A 86 6.56 -4.93 4.85
C VAL A 86 6.26 -6.43 4.69
N ILE A 87 6.75 -7.26 5.60
CA ILE A 87 6.49 -8.71 5.61
C ILE A 87 4.99 -9.00 5.72
N ASP A 88 4.27 -8.32 6.62
CA ASP A 88 2.83 -8.51 6.81
C ASP A 88 2.06 -8.11 5.54
N ALA A 89 2.46 -7.02 4.88
CA ALA A 89 1.89 -6.62 3.59
C ALA A 89 2.17 -7.67 2.48
N PHE A 90 3.40 -8.16 2.38
CA PHE A 90 3.80 -9.11 1.33
C PHE A 90 3.22 -10.50 1.56
N LYS A 91 3.10 -10.96 2.80
CA LYS A 91 2.48 -12.25 3.16
C LYS A 91 1.06 -12.36 2.62
N ILE A 92 0.31 -11.27 2.61
CA ILE A 92 -1.06 -11.22 2.09
C ILE A 92 -1.08 -11.45 0.56
N ARG A 93 -0.04 -11.02 -0.15
CA ARG A 93 0.10 -11.17 -1.62
C ARG A 93 0.76 -12.48 -2.02
N MET A 94 1.68 -12.96 -1.21
CA MET A 94 2.47 -14.18 -1.43
C MET A 94 1.92 -15.37 -0.63
N LYS A 95 0.59 -15.49 -0.46
CA LYS A 95 -0.04 -16.50 0.43
C LYS A 95 0.37 -17.94 0.14
N SER A 96 0.70 -18.27 -1.11
CA SER A 96 1.09 -19.62 -1.53
C SER A 96 2.57 -19.94 -1.29
N PHE A 97 3.37 -18.96 -0.89
CA PHE A 97 4.81 -19.10 -0.70
C PHE A 97 5.18 -19.35 0.76
N THR A 98 6.37 -19.88 1.00
CA THR A 98 6.89 -20.08 2.36
C THR A 98 7.16 -18.74 3.04
N MET A 99 6.99 -18.69 4.37
CA MET A 99 7.33 -17.48 5.13
C MET A 99 8.81 -17.09 5.02
N GLU A 100 9.70 -18.07 4.78
CA GLU A 100 11.11 -17.81 4.52
C GLU A 100 11.30 -17.02 3.22
N LEU A 101 10.64 -17.43 2.13
CA LEU A 101 10.71 -16.69 0.87
C LEU A 101 10.10 -15.28 1.00
N VAL A 102 8.97 -15.14 1.69
CA VAL A 102 8.35 -13.82 1.93
C VAL A 102 9.32 -12.87 2.64
N LYS A 103 10.05 -13.37 3.65
CA LYS A 103 11.06 -12.57 4.36
C LYS A 103 12.22 -12.17 3.45
N LEU A 104 12.76 -13.10 2.66
CA LEU A 104 13.84 -12.81 1.72
C LEU A 104 13.44 -11.74 0.70
N VAL A 105 12.23 -11.83 0.13
CA VAL A 105 11.70 -10.83 -0.80
C VAL A 105 11.49 -9.48 -0.11
N ALA A 106 10.95 -9.48 1.11
CA ALA A 106 10.78 -8.24 1.88
C ALA A 106 12.11 -7.56 2.20
N ASP A 107 13.11 -8.32 2.67
CA ASP A 107 14.44 -7.79 2.99
C ASP A 107 15.13 -7.21 1.73
N ASP A 108 15.06 -7.90 0.58
CA ASP A 108 15.59 -7.38 -0.68
C ASP A 108 14.90 -6.07 -1.09
N CYS A 109 13.57 -6.01 -1.00
CA CYS A 109 12.82 -4.80 -1.33
C CYS A 109 13.19 -3.63 -0.41
N ILE A 110 13.34 -3.87 0.89
CA ILE A 110 13.75 -2.86 1.87
C ILE A 110 15.17 -2.37 1.56
N ASP A 111 16.12 -3.28 1.34
CA ASP A 111 17.49 -2.93 1.05
C ASP A 111 17.64 -2.14 -0.25
N HIS A 112 16.81 -2.44 -1.25
CA HIS A 112 16.74 -1.69 -2.50
C HIS A 112 16.20 -0.26 -2.29
N CYS A 113 15.18 -0.09 -1.43
CA CYS A 113 14.43 1.16 -1.32
C CYS A 113 14.86 2.09 -0.18
N LYS A 114 15.71 1.64 0.77
CA LYS A 114 16.02 2.38 2.01
C LYS A 114 16.72 3.73 1.84
N ASN A 115 17.41 3.95 0.72
CA ASN A 115 18.21 5.17 0.51
C ASN A 115 17.47 6.29 -0.22
N ILE A 116 16.15 6.16 -0.41
CA ILE A 116 15.31 7.16 -1.08
C ILE A 116 15.28 8.47 -0.29
N LYS A 117 15.37 9.59 -1.02
CA LYS A 117 15.36 10.95 -0.47
C LYS A 117 14.21 11.80 -1.04
N GLY A 118 13.81 12.83 -0.28
CA GLY A 118 12.74 13.74 -0.65
C GLY A 118 12.61 14.94 0.28
N ASP A 119 11.73 15.86 -0.09
CA ASP A 119 11.61 17.17 0.56
C ASP A 119 10.84 17.09 1.88
N THR A 120 9.81 16.25 1.94
CA THR A 120 8.99 16.00 3.13
C THR A 120 8.95 14.51 3.48
N LYS A 121 8.57 14.18 4.72
CA LYS A 121 8.34 12.78 5.13
C LYS A 121 7.25 12.12 4.28
N GLY A 122 6.19 12.86 3.92
CA GLY A 122 5.16 12.39 2.99
C GLY A 122 5.69 12.01 1.62
N ILE A 123 6.52 12.88 1.01
CA ILE A 123 7.16 12.61 -0.30
C ILE A 123 8.07 11.39 -0.22
N VAL A 124 8.88 11.28 0.85
CA VAL A 124 9.75 10.12 1.05
C VAL A 124 8.92 8.84 1.20
N GLY A 125 7.85 8.88 2.01
CA GLY A 125 6.95 7.74 2.19
C GLY A 125 6.31 7.26 0.89
N VAL A 126 5.82 8.17 0.04
CA VAL A 126 5.27 7.82 -1.29
C VAL A 126 6.35 7.20 -2.18
N LYS A 127 7.54 7.79 -2.24
CA LYS A 127 8.65 7.26 -3.05
C LYS A 127 9.09 5.87 -2.58
N ILE A 128 9.19 5.64 -1.27
CA ILE A 128 9.51 4.32 -0.70
C ILE A 128 8.41 3.32 -1.07
N MET A 129 7.13 3.69 -0.92
CA MET A 129 6.03 2.78 -1.25
C MET A 129 6.01 2.42 -2.75
N ASN A 130 6.21 3.40 -3.64
CA ASN A 130 6.34 3.13 -5.07
C ASN A 130 7.52 2.21 -5.36
N CYS A 131 8.69 2.47 -4.77
CA CYS A 131 9.86 1.60 -4.94
C CYS A 131 9.61 0.17 -4.44
N LEU A 132 8.99 0.02 -3.26
CA LEU A 132 8.65 -1.30 -2.72
C LEU A 132 7.67 -2.04 -3.63
N LYS A 133 6.66 -1.34 -4.17
CA LYS A 133 5.73 -1.92 -5.13
C LYS A 133 6.46 -2.36 -6.40
N ASP A 134 7.23 -1.47 -7.03
CA ASP A 134 7.92 -1.76 -8.28
C ASP A 134 8.90 -2.93 -8.10
N ARG A 135 9.65 -2.93 -7.00
CA ARG A 135 10.59 -4.02 -6.69
C ARG A 135 9.87 -5.33 -6.40
N PHE A 136 8.75 -5.28 -5.67
CA PHE A 136 7.94 -6.45 -5.37
C PHE A 136 7.35 -7.09 -6.63
N HIS A 137 6.91 -6.30 -7.62
CA HIS A 137 6.34 -6.81 -8.88
C HIS A 137 7.31 -7.73 -9.64
N VAL A 138 8.62 -7.51 -9.52
CA VAL A 138 9.66 -8.40 -10.09
C VAL A 138 9.53 -9.86 -9.60
N TYR A 139 8.97 -10.08 -8.42
CA TYR A 139 8.84 -11.41 -7.80
C TYR A 139 7.47 -12.08 -8.03
N ILE A 140 6.45 -11.32 -8.42
CA ILE A 140 5.06 -11.82 -8.52
C ILE A 140 4.51 -11.86 -9.94
N GLU A 141 5.14 -11.19 -10.92
CA GLU A 141 4.75 -11.23 -12.33
C GLU A 141 5.42 -12.38 -13.12
N VAL A 142 5.83 -13.46 -12.44
CA VAL A 142 6.36 -14.69 -13.06
C VAL A 142 5.29 -15.78 -13.11
#